data_AF-A0A448UTE0-F1
#
_entry.id   AF-A0A448UTE0-F1
#
_cell.length_a   1.000
_cell.length_b   1.000
_cell.length_c   1.000
_cell.angle_alpha   90.00
_cell.angle_beta   90.00
_cell.angle_gamma   90.00
#
_symmetry.space_group_name_H-M   'P 1'
#
loop_
_entity.id
_entity.type
_entity.pdbx_description
1 polymer ?
#
loop_
_entity_poly.entity_id
_entity_poly.type
_entity_poly.pdbx_seq_one_letter_code
_entity_poly.pdbx_strand_id
1 'polypeptide(L)'
;MDAQVIRQNGGLPIADFFIWNDDFEFSTRLAHHRDAIAVPASVARHHTKTFGTTNAKPGPRFYNDVRNKLWVFTRARTLSPLEKLLYGGSVARLWASTVLRTDEKSIYLGYFLRGIKDALHAPRLNRDVLRGVYDLEFPGHYGIQENHDSFGAPHSQAEFSVLMSVYARESADHVEAAIASNAQHQTLRPAELVLVQDGPLPSEVREVIDRWVERSRAGNALLSSQSNCLRMWVLPLHSTRG
;
A
#
# COMPACT_ATOMS: atom_id res chain seq x y z
N MET A 1 5.99 -10.81 1.54
CA MET A 1 4.51 -10.80 1.53
C MET A 1 4.07 -11.77 0.44
N ASP A 2 3.26 -12.76 0.78
CA ASP A 2 2.89 -13.84 -0.16
C ASP A 2 1.60 -13.47 -0.93
N ALA A 3 1.68 -13.48 -2.25
CA ALA A 3 0.54 -13.23 -3.13
C ALA A 3 -0.59 -14.26 -2.95
N GLN A 4 -0.28 -15.50 -2.55
CA GLN A 4 -1.28 -16.52 -2.22
C GLN A 4 -2.10 -16.13 -1.00
N VAL A 5 -1.46 -15.62 0.05
CA VAL A 5 -2.16 -15.13 1.26
C VAL A 5 -3.10 -13.98 0.92
N ILE A 6 -2.69 -13.05 0.05
CA ILE A 6 -3.57 -11.97 -0.41
C ILE A 6 -4.81 -12.54 -1.13
N ARG A 7 -4.62 -13.51 -2.03
CA ARG A 7 -5.72 -14.16 -2.76
C ARG A 7 -6.72 -14.88 -1.84
N GLN A 8 -6.22 -15.64 -0.88
CA GLN A 8 -7.06 -16.41 0.05
C GLN A 8 -7.88 -15.51 0.99
N ASN A 9 -7.44 -14.27 1.23
CA ASN A 9 -8.01 -13.39 2.25
C ASN A 9 -8.77 -12.19 1.68
N GLY A 10 -9.49 -12.39 0.59
CA GLY A 10 -10.36 -11.37 -0.01
C GLY A 10 -9.68 -10.50 -1.06
N GLY A 11 -8.46 -10.83 -1.48
CA GLY A 11 -7.79 -10.20 -2.60
C GLY A 11 -7.22 -8.81 -2.29
N LEU A 12 -7.13 -7.99 -3.32
CA LEU A 12 -6.52 -6.65 -3.30
C LEU A 12 -7.11 -5.72 -2.22
N PRO A 13 -6.41 -4.61 -1.89
CA PRO A 13 -7.01 -3.53 -1.12
C PRO A 13 -8.33 -3.06 -1.76
N ILE A 14 -9.31 -2.71 -0.93
CA ILE A 14 -10.63 -2.25 -1.42
C ILE A 14 -10.49 -0.79 -1.87
N ALA A 15 -10.56 -0.55 -3.18
CA ALA A 15 -10.34 0.77 -3.77
C ALA A 15 -11.34 1.81 -3.28
N ASP A 16 -12.58 1.41 -2.97
CA ASP A 16 -13.63 2.32 -2.55
C ASP A 16 -13.41 2.92 -1.16
N PHE A 17 -12.49 2.34 -0.35
CA PHE A 17 -12.10 2.98 0.90
C PHE A 17 -11.55 4.38 0.65
N PHE A 18 -10.83 4.63 -0.44
CA PHE A 18 -10.33 5.95 -0.84
C PHE A 18 -9.84 6.82 0.33
N ILE A 19 -8.54 6.79 0.60
CA ILE A 19 -7.81 7.47 1.68
C ILE A 19 -8.40 7.31 3.10
N TRP A 20 -7.52 6.84 3.99
CA TRP A 20 -7.73 6.59 5.42
C TRP A 20 -8.40 5.25 5.71
N ASN A 21 -7.74 4.48 6.57
CA ASN A 21 -8.22 3.19 7.08
C ASN A 21 -8.26 2.07 6.02
N ASP A 22 -7.83 2.34 4.79
CA ASP A 22 -7.59 1.36 3.73
C ASP A 22 -6.43 0.43 4.08
N ASP A 23 -5.35 1.00 4.60
CA ASP A 23 -4.18 0.31 5.12
C ASP A 23 -4.50 -0.56 6.34
N PHE A 24 -5.29 -0.02 7.27
CA PHE A 24 -5.76 -0.72 8.45
C PHE A 24 -6.67 -1.89 8.05
N GLU A 25 -7.68 -1.66 7.21
CA GLU A 25 -8.55 -2.71 6.68
C GLU A 25 -7.74 -3.82 6.03
N PHE A 26 -6.84 -3.47 5.11
CA PHE A 26 -6.07 -4.45 4.35
C PHE A 26 -5.16 -5.26 5.26
N SER A 27 -4.39 -4.59 6.13
CA SER A 27 -3.44 -5.25 7.03
C SER A 27 -4.16 -6.16 8.03
N THR A 28 -5.24 -5.68 8.65
CA THR A 28 -5.99 -6.47 9.64
C THR A 28 -6.76 -7.62 8.99
N ARG A 29 -7.28 -7.46 7.77
CA ARG A 29 -7.91 -8.56 7.03
C ARG A 29 -6.91 -9.67 6.69
N LEU A 30 -5.68 -9.33 6.30
CA LEU A 30 -4.65 -10.32 6.05
C LEU A 30 -4.16 -11.01 7.34
N ALA A 31 -4.04 -10.24 8.42
CA ALA A 31 -3.61 -10.71 9.73
C ALA A 31 -4.69 -11.46 10.52
N HIS A 32 -5.97 -11.38 10.11
CA HIS A 32 -7.07 -11.96 10.87
C HIS A 32 -6.88 -13.48 11.06
N HIS A 33 -6.72 -13.92 12.31
CA HIS A 33 -6.36 -15.28 12.73
C HIS A 33 -5.00 -15.79 12.21
N ARG A 34 -4.05 -14.89 12.00
CA ARG A 34 -2.67 -15.21 11.58
C ARG A 34 -1.65 -14.37 12.33
N ASP A 35 -0.40 -14.80 12.26
CA ASP A 35 0.71 -14.05 12.81
C ASP A 35 1.00 -12.81 11.95
N ALA A 36 0.92 -11.64 12.58
CA ALA A 36 1.41 -10.39 12.04
C ALA A 36 2.75 -10.04 12.72
N ILE A 37 3.79 -9.85 11.92
CA ILE A 37 5.12 -9.54 12.43
C ILE A 37 5.38 -8.05 12.26
N ALA A 38 5.59 -7.35 13.37
CA ALA A 38 6.15 -6.01 13.37
C ALA A 38 7.64 -6.11 13.71
N VAL A 39 8.51 -5.54 12.88
CA VAL A 39 9.96 -5.53 13.08
C VAL A 39 10.38 -4.13 13.50
N PRO A 40 10.70 -3.87 14.79
CA PRO A 40 11.01 -2.53 15.26
C PRO A 40 12.22 -1.88 14.58
N ALA A 41 13.17 -2.70 14.14
CA ALA A 41 14.34 -2.25 13.37
C ALA A 41 14.01 -1.85 11.92
N SER A 42 12.86 -2.28 11.39
CA SER A 42 12.41 -1.94 10.04
C SER A 42 11.71 -0.59 10.04
N VAL A 43 12.50 0.48 9.95
CA VAL A 43 12.02 1.86 10.03
C VAL A 43 11.95 2.51 8.64
N ALA A 44 10.80 3.05 8.30
CA ALA A 44 10.61 3.92 7.13
C ALA A 44 10.53 5.39 7.55
N ARG A 45 11.18 6.28 6.80
CA ARG A 45 11.08 7.73 7.03
C ARG A 45 9.80 8.26 6.40
N HIS A 46 8.87 8.73 7.23
CA HIS A 46 7.63 9.34 6.76
C HIS A 46 7.74 10.87 6.80
N HIS A 47 7.96 11.49 5.64
CA HIS A 47 8.04 12.94 5.53
C HIS A 47 6.64 13.55 5.52
N THR A 48 6.27 14.23 6.61
CA THR A 48 5.01 14.96 6.73
C THR A 48 5.26 16.45 6.84
N LYS A 49 4.39 17.27 6.23
CA LYS A 49 4.47 18.74 6.36
C LYS A 49 4.15 19.21 7.78
N THR A 50 3.35 18.45 8.51
CA THR A 50 2.96 18.71 9.90
C THR A 50 2.88 17.38 10.62
N PHE A 51 3.59 17.24 11.74
CA PHE A 51 3.40 16.12 12.64
C PHE A 51 2.02 16.23 13.27
N GLY A 52 1.11 15.32 12.91
CA GLY A 52 -0.24 15.31 13.44
C GLY A 52 -0.89 13.94 13.28
N THR A 53 -1.52 13.46 14.35
CA THR A 53 -2.55 12.43 14.24
C THR A 53 -3.81 13.06 13.64
N THR A 54 -4.82 12.27 13.24
CA THR A 54 -6.13 12.71 12.70
C THR A 54 -6.85 13.78 13.57
N ASN A 55 -6.35 14.04 14.78
CA ASN A 55 -6.76 15.12 15.68
C ASN A 55 -6.46 16.55 15.19
N ALA A 56 -5.58 16.73 14.19
CA ALA A 56 -5.30 18.05 13.64
C ALA A 56 -6.27 18.36 12.48
N LYS A 57 -7.49 18.82 12.79
CA LYS A 57 -8.49 19.37 11.84
C LYS A 57 -8.62 18.55 10.53
N PRO A 58 -9.29 17.38 10.57
CA PRO A 58 -9.36 16.48 9.41
C PRO A 58 -10.08 17.08 8.19
N GLY A 59 -10.85 18.15 8.37
CA GLY A 59 -11.55 18.84 7.29
C GLY A 59 -12.54 17.90 6.58
N PRO A 60 -12.72 18.03 5.25
CA PRO A 60 -13.63 17.18 4.48
C PRO A 60 -13.34 15.68 4.60
N ARG A 61 -12.09 15.29 4.90
CA ARG A 61 -11.69 13.89 5.04
C ARG A 61 -12.32 13.21 6.25
N PHE A 62 -12.87 13.97 7.20
CA PHE A 62 -13.63 13.39 8.33
C PHE A 62 -14.79 12.50 7.86
N TYR A 63 -15.39 12.80 6.70
CA TYR A 63 -16.38 11.93 6.07
C TYR A 63 -15.81 10.53 5.77
N ASN A 64 -14.62 10.43 5.17
CA ASN A 64 -13.95 9.16 4.89
C ASN A 64 -13.59 8.43 6.18
N ASP A 65 -13.11 9.16 7.20
CA ASP A 65 -12.80 8.57 8.51
C ASP A 65 -14.00 7.83 9.11
N VAL A 66 -15.16 8.49 9.09
CA VAL A 66 -16.41 7.95 9.62
C VAL A 66 -16.88 6.75 8.79
N ARG A 67 -16.98 6.94 7.48
CA ARG A 67 -17.48 5.91 6.56
C ARG A 67 -16.62 4.65 6.59
N ASN A 68 -15.30 4.80 6.44
CA ASN A 68 -14.38 3.68 6.28
C ASN A 68 -14.21 2.88 7.57
N LYS A 69 -14.23 3.53 8.74
CA LYS A 69 -14.20 2.81 10.02
C LYS A 69 -15.50 2.04 10.26
N LEU A 70 -16.66 2.61 9.91
CA LEU A 70 -17.92 1.88 9.97
C LEU A 70 -17.92 0.65 9.05
N TRP A 71 -17.34 0.75 7.85
CA TRP A 71 -17.11 -0.42 7.00
C TRP A 71 -16.20 -1.46 7.65
N VAL A 72 -15.11 -1.05 8.31
CA VAL A 72 -14.26 -2.00 9.06
C VAL A 72 -15.03 -2.71 10.16
N PHE A 73 -15.87 -2.00 10.91
CA PHE A 73 -16.63 -2.62 12.00
C PHE A 73 -17.76 -3.53 11.50
N THR A 74 -18.45 -3.13 10.42
CA THR A 74 -19.72 -3.75 10.03
C THR A 74 -19.64 -4.62 8.78
N ARG A 75 -18.67 -4.38 7.88
CA ARG A 75 -18.58 -5.01 6.56
C ARG A 75 -17.27 -5.75 6.30
N ALA A 76 -16.22 -5.49 7.09
CA ALA A 76 -14.94 -6.17 6.94
C ALA A 76 -14.76 -7.30 7.98
N ARG A 77 -14.05 -8.35 7.57
CA ARG A 77 -13.63 -9.48 8.42
C ARG A 77 -12.22 -9.26 8.94
N THR A 78 -12.07 -8.19 9.73
CA THR A 78 -10.76 -7.64 10.12
C THR A 78 -10.43 -7.83 11.60
N LEU A 79 -11.46 -7.79 12.46
CA LEU A 79 -11.32 -7.73 13.91
C LEU A 79 -12.27 -8.72 14.57
N SER A 80 -11.83 -9.33 15.66
CA SER A 80 -12.68 -10.10 16.57
C SER A 80 -13.73 -9.21 17.24
N PRO A 81 -14.83 -9.79 17.79
CA PRO A 81 -15.87 -9.00 18.45
C PRO A 81 -15.36 -8.10 19.59
N LEU A 82 -14.38 -8.58 20.38
CA LEU A 82 -13.81 -7.81 21.49
C LEU A 82 -12.95 -6.65 20.98
N GLU A 83 -12.13 -6.87 19.96
CA GLU A 83 -11.35 -5.81 19.32
C GLU A 83 -12.24 -4.75 18.69
N LYS A 84 -13.36 -5.15 18.06
CA LYS A 84 -14.37 -4.22 17.56
C LYS A 84 -14.96 -3.36 18.67
N LEU A 85 -15.24 -3.94 19.84
CA LEU A 85 -15.77 -3.19 20.97
C LEU A 85 -14.76 -2.17 21.50
N LEU A 86 -13.52 -2.59 21.77
CA LEU A 86 -12.47 -1.72 22.32
C LEU A 86 -12.07 -0.63 21.33
N TYR A 87 -11.77 -1.00 20.09
CA TYR A 87 -11.41 -0.06 19.04
C TYR A 87 -12.59 0.85 18.70
N GLY A 88 -13.79 0.30 18.57
CA GLY A 88 -15.02 1.07 18.34
C GLY A 88 -15.30 2.10 19.42
N GLY A 89 -15.10 1.76 20.70
CA GLY A 89 -15.20 2.72 21.80
C GLY A 89 -14.19 3.87 21.68
N SER A 90 -12.94 3.56 21.34
CA SER A 90 -11.90 4.59 21.11
C SER A 90 -12.24 5.52 19.94
N VAL A 91 -12.81 4.98 18.86
CA VAL A 91 -13.24 5.72 17.67
C VAL A 91 -14.45 6.60 17.97
N ALA A 92 -15.45 6.08 18.69
CA ALA A 92 -16.62 6.86 19.10
C ALA A 92 -16.21 8.05 19.97
N ARG A 93 -15.29 7.83 20.92
CA ARG A 93 -14.71 8.90 21.74
C ARG A 93 -13.99 9.95 20.89
N LEU A 94 -13.21 9.50 19.90
CA LEU A 94 -12.50 10.38 18.97
C LEU A 94 -13.48 11.25 18.18
N TRP A 95 -14.50 10.65 17.56
CA TRP A 95 -15.51 11.38 16.79
C TRP A 95 -16.29 12.37 17.65
N ALA A 96 -16.71 11.96 18.84
CA ALA A 96 -17.37 12.87 19.79
C ALA A 96 -16.45 14.06 20.12
N SER A 97 -15.18 13.80 20.42
CA SER A 97 -14.19 14.86 20.67
C SER A 97 -14.00 15.77 19.45
N THR A 98 -13.96 15.24 18.23
CA THR A 98 -13.80 16.03 17.00
C THR A 98 -14.99 16.97 16.78
N VAL A 99 -16.22 16.46 16.92
CA VAL A 99 -17.45 17.26 16.72
C VAL A 99 -17.65 18.29 17.83
N LEU A 100 -17.26 17.97 19.08
CA LEU A 100 -17.40 18.90 20.20
C LEU A 100 -16.36 20.03 20.20
N ARG A 101 -15.14 19.78 19.72
CA ARG A 101 -14.02 20.73 19.78
C ARG A 101 -13.87 21.61 18.55
N THR A 102 -14.55 21.30 17.45
CA THR A 102 -14.47 22.11 16.23
C THR A 102 -15.31 23.38 16.36
N ASP A 103 -14.78 24.50 15.86
CA ASP A 103 -15.52 25.76 15.77
C ASP A 103 -16.62 25.69 14.68
N GLU A 104 -16.45 24.79 13.70
CA GLU A 104 -17.34 24.60 12.54
C GLU A 104 -18.32 23.42 12.73
N LYS A 105 -19.11 23.46 13.81
CA LYS A 105 -19.94 22.31 14.25
C LYS A 105 -20.89 21.78 13.17
N SER A 106 -21.61 22.66 12.48
CA SER A 106 -22.60 22.27 11.46
C SER A 106 -21.96 21.55 10.28
N ILE A 107 -20.78 22.01 9.85
CA ILE A 107 -20.02 21.42 8.75
C ILE A 107 -19.55 20.00 9.11
N TYR A 108 -18.94 19.86 10.30
CA TYR A 108 -18.44 18.56 10.78
C TYR A 108 -19.55 17.56 11.08
N LEU A 109 -20.68 18.01 11.64
CA LEU A 109 -21.86 17.19 11.81
C LEU A 109 -22.40 16.72 10.44
N GLY A 110 -22.36 17.59 9.43
CA GLY A 110 -22.68 17.22 8.05
C GLY A 110 -21.77 16.11 7.49
N TYR A 111 -20.45 16.20 7.70
CA TYR A 111 -19.51 15.13 7.30
C TYR A 111 -19.80 13.82 8.05
N PHE A 112 -20.06 13.90 9.35
CA PHE A 112 -20.36 12.75 10.20
C PHE A 112 -21.63 12.01 9.74
N LEU A 113 -22.74 12.74 9.58
CA LEU A 113 -24.02 12.16 9.17
C LEU A 113 -23.97 11.58 7.75
N ARG A 114 -23.30 12.27 6.81
CA ARG A 114 -23.07 11.71 5.47
C ARG A 114 -22.22 10.44 5.53
N GLY A 115 -21.17 10.43 6.34
CA GLY A 115 -20.30 9.25 6.51
C GLY A 115 -21.07 8.05 7.04
N ILE A 116 -21.94 8.24 8.03
CA ILE A 116 -22.85 7.21 8.54
C ILE A 116 -23.78 6.72 7.44
N LYS A 117 -24.49 7.65 6.77
CA LYS A 117 -25.47 7.32 5.73
C LYS A 117 -24.85 6.47 4.63
N ASP A 118 -23.68 6.85 4.15
CA ASP A 118 -23.02 6.14 3.05
C ASP A 118 -22.40 4.82 3.51
N ALA A 119 -21.98 4.72 4.79
CA ALA A 119 -21.52 3.47 5.37
C ALA A 119 -22.60 2.37 5.47
N LEU A 120 -23.89 2.75 5.39
CA LEU A 120 -25.00 1.78 5.31
C LEU A 120 -24.97 1.00 4.00
N HIS A 121 -24.33 1.52 2.95
CA HIS A 121 -24.09 0.79 1.72
C HIS A 121 -22.74 0.09 1.79
N ALA A 122 -22.62 -1.09 1.16
CA ALA A 122 -21.34 -1.77 1.09
C ALA A 122 -20.37 -0.97 0.21
N PRO A 123 -19.04 -1.07 0.43
CA PRO A 123 -18.06 -0.54 -0.50
C PRO A 123 -18.31 -1.09 -1.92
N ARG A 124 -18.17 -0.24 -2.93
CA ARG A 124 -18.20 -0.63 -4.34
C ARG A 124 -17.07 -1.62 -4.63
N LEU A 125 -17.30 -2.49 -5.62
CA LEU A 125 -16.28 -3.42 -6.07
C LEU A 125 -15.12 -2.68 -6.76
N ASN A 126 -13.89 -3.17 -6.61
CA ASN A 126 -12.71 -2.56 -7.25
C ASN A 126 -12.89 -2.37 -8.76
N ARG A 127 -13.50 -3.34 -9.45
CA ARG A 127 -13.81 -3.25 -10.89
C ARG A 127 -14.70 -2.05 -11.25
N ASP A 128 -15.58 -1.64 -10.33
CA ASP A 128 -16.52 -0.54 -10.56
C ASP A 128 -15.89 0.80 -10.19
N VAL A 129 -15.05 0.82 -9.15
CA VAL A 129 -14.28 2.01 -8.75
C VAL A 129 -13.23 2.36 -9.80
N LEU A 130 -12.55 1.35 -10.35
CA LEU A 130 -11.46 1.52 -11.31
C LEU A 130 -11.94 1.58 -12.76
N ARG A 131 -13.23 1.37 -13.03
CA ARG A 131 -13.79 1.37 -14.38
C ARG A 131 -13.44 2.68 -15.09
N GLY A 132 -12.88 2.57 -16.30
CA GLY A 132 -12.46 3.74 -17.10
C GLY A 132 -11.14 4.38 -16.67
N VAL A 133 -10.55 3.96 -15.56
CA VAL A 133 -9.19 4.33 -15.13
C VAL A 133 -8.23 3.18 -15.40
N TYR A 134 -8.58 1.99 -14.93
CA TYR A 134 -7.85 0.75 -15.11
C TYR A 134 -8.84 -0.42 -15.12
N ASP A 135 -8.98 -1.08 -16.26
CA ASP A 135 -9.82 -2.27 -16.37
C ASP A 135 -9.14 -3.42 -15.63
N LEU A 136 -9.59 -3.62 -14.39
CA LEU A 136 -9.03 -4.60 -13.49
C LEU A 136 -9.37 -6.01 -13.96
N GLU A 137 -8.51 -6.56 -14.81
CA GLU A 137 -8.49 -7.96 -15.17
C GLU A 137 -7.54 -8.70 -14.23
N PHE A 138 -8.04 -9.72 -13.55
CA PHE A 138 -7.18 -10.71 -12.93
C PHE A 138 -6.92 -11.79 -13.96
N PRO A 139 -5.67 -12.01 -14.40
CA PRO A 139 -5.37 -13.17 -15.22
C PRO A 139 -5.73 -14.41 -14.40
N GLY A 140 -6.67 -15.21 -14.91
CA GLY A 140 -7.22 -16.39 -14.22
C GLY A 140 -6.18 -17.47 -13.89
N HIS A 141 -4.93 -17.28 -14.31
CA HIS A 141 -3.82 -18.21 -14.14
C HIS A 141 -2.55 -17.45 -13.73
N TYR A 142 -2.43 -17.12 -12.44
CA TYR A 142 -1.13 -16.75 -11.85
C TYR A 142 -0.75 -17.75 -10.77
N GLY A 143 0.20 -18.62 -11.12
CA GLY A 143 0.74 -19.68 -10.27
C GLY A 143 -0.18 -20.90 -10.23
N ILE A 144 0.00 -21.81 -11.19
CA ILE A 144 -0.35 -23.22 -10.95
C ILE A 144 0.46 -23.64 -9.72
N GLN A 145 -0.24 -24.18 -8.74
CA GLN A 145 0.36 -24.83 -7.58
C GLN A 145 1.08 -26.07 -8.13
N GLU A 146 2.40 -26.02 -8.33
CA GLU A 146 3.16 -27.28 -8.31
C GLU A 146 3.03 -27.82 -6.89
N ASN A 147 2.43 -29.00 -6.78
CA ASN A 147 2.17 -29.70 -5.52
C ASN A 147 3.39 -29.65 -4.60
N HIS A 148 3.30 -28.89 -3.52
CA HIS A 148 4.27 -28.95 -2.42
C HIS A 148 3.76 -29.96 -1.38
N ASP A 149 3.78 -31.25 -1.76
CA ASP A 149 3.73 -32.39 -0.81
C ASP A 149 5.11 -32.62 -0.15
N SER A 150 5.99 -31.62 -0.15
CA SER A 150 7.36 -31.73 0.35
C SER A 150 7.62 -30.66 1.43
N PHE A 151 7.15 -30.95 2.64
CA PHE A 151 7.77 -30.45 3.87
C PHE A 151 9.15 -31.14 4.00
N GLY A 152 10.19 -30.64 3.33
CA GLY A 152 11.48 -31.33 3.41
C GLY A 152 12.68 -30.84 2.61
N ALA A 153 12.64 -29.69 1.94
CA ALA A 153 13.84 -29.11 1.32
C ALA A 153 13.91 -27.59 1.58
N PRO A 154 15.10 -27.02 1.89
CA PRO A 154 15.24 -25.57 1.99
C PRO A 154 14.86 -24.98 0.63
N HIS A 155 13.79 -24.17 0.60
CA HIS A 155 13.36 -23.45 -0.58
C HIS A 155 14.58 -22.81 -1.24
N SER A 156 14.85 -23.10 -2.52
CA SER A 156 15.74 -22.25 -3.30
C SER A 156 15.24 -20.81 -3.11
N GLN A 157 16.12 -19.89 -2.67
CA GLN A 157 15.73 -18.52 -2.35
C GLN A 157 14.80 -17.98 -3.44
N ALA A 158 13.53 -17.78 -3.09
CA ALA A 158 12.53 -17.37 -4.06
C ALA A 158 12.92 -16.01 -4.63
N GLU A 159 13.10 -15.94 -5.95
CA GLU A 159 13.26 -14.66 -6.63
C GLU A 159 12.01 -13.82 -6.41
N PHE A 160 12.21 -12.53 -6.19
CA PHE A 160 11.11 -11.57 -6.04
C PHE A 160 11.48 -10.25 -6.70
N SER A 161 10.43 -9.52 -7.07
CA SER A 161 10.53 -8.18 -7.65
C SER A 161 10.12 -7.13 -6.62
N VAL A 162 10.79 -5.99 -6.63
CA VAL A 162 10.36 -4.77 -5.94
C VAL A 162 9.72 -3.84 -6.95
N LEU A 163 8.48 -3.43 -6.71
CA LEU A 163 7.79 -2.39 -7.46
C LEU A 163 7.81 -1.08 -6.67
N MET A 164 8.26 0.00 -7.28
CA MET A 164 8.26 1.34 -6.68
C MET A 164 7.81 2.39 -7.69
N SER A 165 7.27 3.51 -7.21
CA SER A 165 6.87 4.65 -8.04
C SER A 165 7.75 5.87 -7.78
N VAL A 166 7.98 6.68 -8.81
CA VAL A 166 8.69 7.96 -8.72
C VAL A 166 7.87 9.02 -9.47
N TYR A 167 7.78 10.23 -8.95
CA TYR A 167 7.02 11.32 -9.57
C TYR A 167 7.75 12.66 -9.47
N ALA A 168 7.19 13.69 -10.10
CA ALA A 168 7.86 14.96 -10.34
C ALA A 168 8.35 15.74 -9.09
N ARG A 169 7.84 15.45 -7.88
CA ARG A 169 8.23 16.15 -6.64
C ARG A 169 9.19 15.36 -5.76
N GLU A 170 9.75 14.28 -6.28
CA GLU A 170 10.79 13.53 -5.58
C GLU A 170 12.12 14.30 -5.55
N SER A 171 12.90 14.05 -4.50
CA SER A 171 14.27 14.54 -4.39
C SER A 171 15.24 13.48 -4.90
N ALA A 172 16.26 13.89 -5.66
CA ALA A 172 17.31 12.99 -6.15
C ALA A 172 17.96 12.17 -5.02
N ASP A 173 18.24 12.80 -3.88
CA ASP A 173 18.83 12.13 -2.70
C ASP A 173 17.92 11.08 -2.10
N HIS A 174 16.61 11.35 -2.06
CA HIS A 174 15.62 10.39 -1.55
C HIS A 174 15.43 9.22 -2.51
N VAL A 175 15.45 9.46 -3.82
CA VAL A 175 15.37 8.40 -4.84
C VAL A 175 16.60 7.51 -4.78
N GLU A 176 17.80 8.09 -4.70
CA GLU A 176 19.05 7.33 -4.52
C GLU A 176 18.99 6.46 -3.26
N ALA A 177 18.61 7.05 -2.11
CA ALA A 177 18.49 6.32 -0.85
C ALA A 177 17.43 5.21 -0.91
N ALA A 178 16.30 5.45 -1.58
CA ALA A 178 15.22 4.47 -1.73
C ALA A 178 15.66 3.29 -2.61
N ILE A 179 16.30 3.54 -3.76
CA ILE A 179 16.80 2.49 -4.64
C ILE A 179 17.92 1.71 -3.94
N ALA A 180 18.91 2.41 -3.35
CA ALA A 180 20.02 1.77 -2.65
C ALA A 180 19.56 0.88 -1.50
N SER A 181 18.62 1.38 -0.69
CA SER A 181 18.08 0.61 0.43
C SER A 181 17.29 -0.60 -0.04
N ASN A 182 16.51 -0.53 -1.10
CA ASN A 182 15.72 -1.67 -1.57
C ASN A 182 16.49 -2.68 -2.44
N ALA A 183 17.59 -2.27 -3.07
CA ALA A 183 18.30 -3.10 -4.03
C ALA A 183 19.69 -3.56 -3.57
N GLN A 184 20.47 -2.69 -2.91
CA GLN A 184 21.87 -2.98 -2.54
C GLN A 184 22.02 -3.32 -1.06
N HIS A 185 21.42 -2.52 -0.18
CA HIS A 185 21.57 -2.66 1.27
C HIS A 185 20.58 -3.66 1.87
N GLN A 186 20.43 -4.81 1.22
CA GLN A 186 19.55 -5.90 1.64
C GLN A 186 20.34 -7.20 1.80
N THR A 187 20.05 -7.93 2.88
CA THR A 187 20.57 -9.28 3.11
C THR A 187 20.07 -10.24 2.02
N LEU A 188 18.81 -10.08 1.61
CA LEU A 188 18.21 -10.78 0.49
C LEU A 188 17.86 -9.74 -0.59
N ARG A 189 18.61 -9.76 -1.69
CA ARG A 189 18.43 -8.80 -2.79
C ARG A 189 17.30 -9.25 -3.73
N PRO A 190 16.50 -8.31 -4.25
CA PRO A 190 15.53 -8.63 -5.28
C PRO A 190 16.23 -9.03 -6.58
N ALA A 191 15.62 -9.93 -7.34
CA ALA A 191 16.06 -10.25 -8.69
C ALA A 191 15.70 -9.12 -9.67
N GLU A 192 14.67 -8.35 -9.34
CA GLU A 192 14.15 -7.30 -10.20
C GLU A 192 13.67 -6.09 -9.39
N LEU A 193 13.93 -4.88 -9.89
CA LEU A 193 13.33 -3.64 -9.43
C LEU A 193 12.64 -2.95 -10.60
N VAL A 194 11.32 -2.77 -10.47
CA VAL A 194 10.49 -2.08 -11.45
C VAL A 194 10.15 -0.71 -10.89
N LEU A 195 10.63 0.34 -11.55
CA LEU A 195 10.38 1.73 -11.21
C LEU A 195 9.32 2.30 -12.15
N VAL A 196 8.15 2.64 -11.60
CA VAL A 196 7.04 3.26 -12.33
C VAL A 196 7.18 4.78 -12.27
N GLN A 197 7.38 5.40 -13.42
CA GLN A 197 7.48 6.85 -13.56
C GLN A 197 6.10 7.48 -13.74
N ASP A 198 5.63 8.21 -12.72
CA ASP A 198 4.39 8.98 -12.75
C ASP A 198 4.65 10.41 -13.27
N GLY A 199 4.52 10.55 -14.59
CA GLY A 199 4.72 11.81 -15.30
C GLY A 199 6.18 12.22 -15.53
N PRO A 200 6.45 13.42 -16.07
CA PRO A 200 7.80 13.91 -16.32
C PRO A 200 8.61 14.08 -15.04
N LEU A 201 9.86 13.62 -15.04
CA LEU A 201 10.77 13.73 -13.90
C LEU A 201 11.81 14.86 -14.08
N PRO A 202 12.18 15.57 -13.00
CA PRO A 202 13.33 16.47 -12.98
C PRO A 202 14.60 15.79 -13.51
N SER A 203 15.50 16.56 -14.14
CA SER A 203 16.75 16.02 -14.70
C SER A 203 17.60 15.33 -13.63
N GLU A 204 17.73 15.94 -12.45
CA GLU A 204 18.47 15.39 -11.31
C GLU A 204 17.95 14.00 -10.87
N VAL A 205 16.63 13.79 -10.88
CA VAL A 205 16.03 12.49 -10.56
C VAL A 205 16.27 11.49 -11.69
N ARG A 206 16.15 11.91 -12.95
CA ARG A 206 16.44 11.04 -14.11
C ARG A 206 17.89 10.58 -14.12
N GLU A 207 18.83 11.48 -13.84
CA GLU A 207 20.26 11.15 -13.77
C GLU A 207 20.54 10.09 -12.70
N VAL A 208 19.87 10.14 -11.55
CA VAL A 208 19.95 9.07 -10.53
C VAL A 208 19.47 7.75 -11.14
N ILE A 209 18.28 7.73 -11.72
CA ILE A 209 17.66 6.53 -12.28
C ILE A 209 18.53 5.92 -13.39
N ASP A 210 19.03 6.74 -14.31
CA ASP A 210 19.85 6.32 -15.44
C ASP A 210 21.15 5.65 -14.95
N ARG A 211 21.84 6.22 -13.95
CA ARG A 211 23.03 5.61 -13.34
C ARG A 211 22.73 4.23 -12.75
N TRP A 212 21.56 4.05 -12.12
CA TRP A 212 21.16 2.76 -11.55
C TRP A 212 20.82 1.73 -12.62
N VAL A 213 20.15 2.14 -13.70
CA VAL A 213 19.87 1.29 -14.86
C VAL A 213 21.17 0.84 -15.52
N GLU A 214 22.11 1.75 -15.76
CA GLU A 214 23.42 1.43 -16.34
C GLU A 214 24.21 0.46 -15.45
N ARG A 215 24.24 0.70 -14.14
CA ARG A 215 24.88 -0.20 -13.17
C ARG A 215 24.29 -1.60 -13.21
N SER A 216 22.96 -1.71 -13.31
CA SER A 216 22.27 -3.01 -13.42
C SER A 216 22.67 -3.79 -14.67
N ARG A 217 22.83 -3.09 -15.81
CA ARG A 217 23.27 -3.68 -17.08
C ARG A 217 24.74 -4.12 -17.04
N ALA A 218 25.62 -3.30 -16.48
CA ALA A 218 27.03 -3.62 -16.34
C ALA A 218 27.28 -4.82 -15.40
N GLY A 219 26.53 -4.90 -14.29
CA GLY A 219 26.58 -6.05 -13.39
C GLY A 219 26.16 -7.36 -14.06
N ASN A 220 25.14 -7.32 -14.92
CA ASN A 220 24.68 -8.47 -15.70
C ASN A 220 25.71 -8.93 -16.74
N ALA A 221 26.50 -8.02 -17.30
CA ALA A 221 27.51 -8.34 -18.31
C ALA A 221 28.78 -8.99 -17.74
N LEU A 222 29.12 -8.72 -16.46
CA LEU A 222 30.36 -9.16 -15.82
C LEU A 222 30.28 -10.55 -15.15
N LEU A 223 29.07 -11.10 -14.95
CA LEU A 223 28.85 -12.34 -14.19
C LEU A 223 27.93 -13.28 -14.98
N SER A 224 28.50 -14.09 -15.87
CA SER A 224 27.79 -15.17 -16.60
C SER A 224 27.50 -16.41 -15.74
N SER A 225 27.81 -16.38 -14.44
CA SER A 225 27.67 -17.54 -13.55
C SER A 225 27.29 -17.12 -12.12
N GLN A 226 26.02 -17.36 -11.77
CA GLN A 226 25.51 -17.60 -10.42
C GLN A 226 25.69 -16.53 -9.34
N SER A 227 25.59 -15.24 -9.68
CA SER A 227 25.37 -14.20 -8.67
C SER A 227 24.11 -13.43 -9.01
N ASN A 228 23.17 -13.38 -8.07
CA ASN A 228 21.83 -12.80 -8.22
C ASN A 228 21.95 -11.31 -8.55
N CYS A 229 22.01 -10.97 -9.83
CA CYS A 229 22.26 -9.62 -10.31
C CYS A 229 20.92 -8.92 -10.55
N LEU A 230 20.79 -7.72 -9.97
CA LEU A 230 19.57 -6.94 -10.04
C LEU A 230 19.26 -6.54 -11.49
N ARG A 231 18.05 -6.84 -11.96
CA ARG A 231 17.50 -6.25 -13.19
C ARG A 231 16.66 -5.03 -12.84
N MET A 232 16.96 -3.88 -13.40
CA MET A 232 16.17 -2.67 -13.18
C MET A 232 15.42 -2.25 -14.44
N TRP A 233 14.10 -2.03 -14.30
CA TRP A 233 13.21 -1.55 -15.34
C TRP A 233 12.61 -0.22 -14.97
N VAL A 234 12.44 0.67 -15.95
CA VAL A 234 11.73 1.94 -15.79
C VAL A 234 10.53 1.93 -16.72
N LEU A 235 9.33 2.05 -16.15
CA LEU A 235 8.08 1.99 -16.87
C LEU A 235 7.35 3.33 -16.74
N PRO A 236 7.06 4.05 -17.83
CA PRO A 236 6.21 5.23 -17.75
C PRO A 236 4.78 4.84 -17.42
N LEU A 237 4.19 5.50 -16.42
CA LEU A 237 2.76 5.45 -16.16
C LEU A 237 2.06 6.25 -17.26
N HIS A 238 1.55 5.54 -18.26
CA HIS A 238 0.76 6.16 -19.30
C HIS A 238 -0.56 6.63 -18.68
N SER A 239 -0.85 7.93 -18.77
CA SER A 239 -2.17 8.45 -18.44
C SER A 239 -3.17 7.77 -19.38
N THR A 240 -3.96 6.85 -18.84
CA THR A 240 -5.28 6.55 -19.40
C THR A 240 -6.07 7.85 -19.25
N ARG A 241 -6.08 8.68 -20.30
CA ARG A 241 -7.04 9.75 -20.42
C ARG A 241 -8.42 9.09 -20.52
N GLY A 242 -9.14 9.06 -19.41
CA GLY A 242 -10.56 8.76 -19.29
C GLY A 242 -11.26 9.93 -18.66
#